data_AF-A0A9D4T0X0-F1
#
_entry.id   AF-A0A9D4T0X0-F1
#
_cell.length_a   1.000
_cell.length_b   1.000
_cell.length_c   1.000
_cell.angle_alpha   90.00
_cell.angle_beta   90.00
_cell.angle_gamma   90.00
#
_symmetry.space_group_name_H-M   'P 1'
#
loop_
_entity.id
_entity.type
_entity.pdbx_description
1 polymer ?
#
loop_
_entity_poly.entity_id
_entity_poly.type
_entity_poly.pdbx_seq_one_letter_code
_entity_poly.pdbx_strand_id
1 'polypeptide(L)'
;MEACRNSIVVRVLRSRGDMHPVCAEPTKPLPGGVHYSAPVDCGAMNAEHHTRCNSVSTPCLFDIFSDPCEYNDIANGMPEVVYRLLARLQHYEETAVPPGNQEADELANPELQNHAWVPWHDE
;
A
#
# COMPACT_ATOMS: atom_id res chain seq x y z
N MET A 1 -15.28 -15.12 -0.75
CA MET A 1 -16.24 -14.79 -1.83
C MET A 1 -17.38 -13.87 -1.38
N GLU A 2 -18.08 -14.18 -0.30
CA GLU A 2 -19.21 -13.37 0.20
C GLU A 2 -18.78 -11.98 0.68
N ALA A 3 -17.63 -11.87 1.35
CA ALA A 3 -17.01 -10.60 1.73
C ALA A 3 -16.73 -9.68 0.51
N CYS A 4 -16.29 -10.24 -0.63
CA CYS A 4 -16.15 -9.48 -1.87
C CYS A 4 -17.52 -9.03 -2.39
N ARG A 5 -18.48 -9.95 -2.51
CA ARG A 5 -19.82 -9.63 -3.06
C ARG A 5 -20.56 -8.57 -2.26
N ASN A 6 -20.30 -8.50 -0.95
CA ASN A 6 -20.93 -7.56 -0.03
C ASN A 6 -20.05 -6.34 0.28
N SER A 7 -18.86 -6.23 -0.31
CA SER A 7 -17.96 -5.10 -0.09
C SER A 7 -18.56 -3.78 -0.60
N ILE A 8 -18.25 -2.69 0.10
CA ILE A 8 -18.59 -1.33 -0.30
C ILE A 8 -18.07 -1.01 -1.71
N VAL A 9 -16.91 -1.57 -2.08
CA VAL A 9 -16.30 -1.40 -3.41
C VAL A 9 -17.25 -1.94 -4.49
N VAL A 10 -17.81 -3.13 -4.29
CA VAL A 10 -18.75 -3.75 -5.24
C VAL A 10 -20.04 -2.94 -5.36
N ARG A 11 -20.53 -2.37 -4.26
CA ARG A 11 -21.70 -1.49 -4.26
C ARG A 11 -21.45 -0.20 -5.06
N VAL A 12 -20.29 0.44 -4.87
CA VAL A 12 -19.91 1.68 -5.56
C VAL A 12 -19.63 1.46 -7.04
N LEU A 13 -18.99 0.36 -7.40
CA LEU A 13 -18.70 0.06 -8.81
C LEU A 13 -20.00 -0.20 -9.60
N ARG A 14 -20.98 -0.88 -9.00
CA ARG A 14 -22.30 -1.10 -9.61
C ARG A 14 -23.10 0.19 -9.80
N SER A 15 -22.96 1.18 -8.92
CA SER A 15 -23.69 2.46 -9.05
C SER A 15 -23.15 3.35 -10.17
N ARG A 16 -21.94 3.06 -10.67
CA ARG A 16 -21.30 3.81 -11.77
C ARG A 16 -21.58 3.23 -13.17
N GLY A 17 -22.41 2.19 -13.28
CA GLY A 17 -22.92 1.66 -14.56
C GLY A 17 -21.91 0.87 -15.40
N ASP A 18 -20.65 1.29 -15.43
CA ASP A 18 -19.64 0.77 -16.38
C ASP A 18 -18.60 -0.16 -15.75
N MET A 19 -18.69 -0.44 -14.44
CA MET A 19 -17.76 -1.34 -13.75
C MET A 19 -18.51 -2.50 -13.10
N HIS A 20 -18.33 -3.70 -13.66
CA HIS A 20 -18.77 -4.94 -13.04
C HIS A 20 -17.69 -5.44 -12.08
N PRO A 21 -17.84 -5.29 -10.76
CA PRO A 21 -16.94 -5.92 -9.80
C PRO A 21 -17.02 -7.43 -10.00
N VAL A 22 -15.92 -8.02 -10.46
CA VAL A 22 -15.83 -9.47 -10.55
C VAL A 22 -15.43 -9.98 -9.18
N CYS A 23 -16.24 -10.83 -8.56
CA CYS A 23 -15.82 -11.64 -7.43
C CYS A 23 -15.68 -13.06 -7.98
N ALA A 24 -14.52 -13.38 -8.54
CA ALA A 24 -14.22 -14.68 -9.10
C ALA A 24 -13.90 -15.71 -8.01
N GLU A 25 -14.18 -16.96 -8.38
CA GLU A 25 -13.66 -18.16 -7.72
C GLU A 25 -12.12 -18.19 -7.92
N PRO A 26 -11.32 -18.54 -6.90
CA PRO A 26 -9.86 -18.67 -7.03
C PRO A 26 -9.42 -19.61 -8.16
N THR A 27 -10.29 -20.54 -8.55
CA THR A 27 -9.99 -21.63 -9.50
C THR A 27 -10.49 -21.38 -10.92
N LYS A 28 -11.18 -20.25 -11.19
CA LYS A 28 -11.73 -19.97 -12.53
C LYS A 28 -11.09 -18.73 -13.15
N PRO A 29 -10.26 -18.88 -14.20
CA PRO A 29 -9.71 -17.75 -14.94
C PRO A 29 -10.83 -16.90 -15.56
N LEU A 30 -10.69 -15.57 -15.46
CA LEU A 30 -11.61 -14.63 -16.09
C LEU A 30 -11.20 -14.35 -17.55
N PRO A 31 -12.17 -14.11 -18.45
CA PRO A 31 -11.88 -13.67 -19.81
C PRO A 31 -11.10 -12.34 -19.76
N GLY A 32 -9.96 -12.28 -20.45
CA GLY A 32 -9.15 -11.06 -20.56
C GLY A 32 -8.17 -10.81 -19.40
N GLY A 33 -7.92 -11.78 -18.52
CA GLY A 33 -6.86 -11.65 -17.50
C GLY A 33 -7.12 -10.58 -16.44
N VAL A 34 -8.39 -10.24 -16.20
CA VAL A 34 -8.78 -9.19 -15.26
C VAL A 34 -8.60 -9.70 -13.83
N HIS A 35 -7.60 -9.19 -13.13
CA HIS A 35 -7.40 -9.42 -11.69
C HIS A 35 -7.97 -8.22 -10.92
N TYR A 36 -8.96 -8.44 -10.06
CA TYR A 36 -9.44 -7.42 -9.12
C TYR A 36 -8.72 -7.59 -7.78
N SER A 37 -8.65 -6.51 -7.00
CA SER A 37 -8.23 -6.57 -5.59
C SER A 37 -9.24 -7.42 -4.80
N ALA A 38 -8.87 -8.67 -4.50
CA ALA A 38 -9.64 -9.46 -3.56
C ALA A 38 -9.56 -8.79 -2.17
N PRO A 39 -10.67 -8.63 -1.45
CA PRO A 39 -10.60 -8.19 -0.05
C PRO A 39 -9.74 -9.19 0.72
N VAL A 40 -8.69 -8.68 1.36
CA VAL A 40 -7.85 -9.47 2.28
C VAL A 40 -8.48 -9.37 3.66
N ASP A 41 -8.85 -10.51 4.23
CA ASP A 41 -9.28 -10.63 5.63
C ASP A 41 -8.15 -11.29 6.42
N CYS A 42 -7.39 -10.48 7.14
CA CYS A 42 -6.23 -10.95 7.89
C CYS A 42 -6.59 -11.55 9.26
N GLY A 43 -7.85 -11.41 9.71
CA GLY A 43 -8.25 -11.80 11.06
C GLY A 43 -7.39 -11.13 12.14
N ALA A 44 -7.24 -11.80 13.29
CA ALA A 44 -6.38 -11.35 14.37
C ALA A 44 -4.98 -11.95 14.22
N MET A 45 -3.95 -11.11 14.26
CA MET A 45 -2.56 -11.53 14.24
C MET A 45 -2.22 -12.33 15.51
N ASN A 46 -1.93 -13.61 15.38
CA ASN A 46 -1.44 -14.46 16.47
C ASN A 46 0.09 -14.32 16.58
N ALA A 47 0.54 -13.54 17.57
CA ALA A 47 1.95 -13.24 17.77
C ALA A 47 2.86 -14.46 18.03
N GLU A 48 2.29 -15.64 18.34
CA GLU A 48 3.04 -16.87 18.64
C GLU A 48 3.52 -17.62 17.39
N HIS A 49 2.88 -17.43 16.23
CA HIS A 49 3.17 -18.21 15.03
C HIS A 49 3.86 -17.39 13.92
N HIS A 50 4.19 -16.12 14.19
CA HIS A 50 4.61 -15.17 13.18
C HIS A 50 6.02 -14.62 13.44
N THR A 51 6.86 -14.62 12.41
CA THR A 51 8.18 -14.00 12.48
C THR A 51 8.02 -12.49 12.30
N ARG A 52 8.22 -11.73 13.38
CA ARG A 52 8.05 -10.27 13.36
C ARG A 52 9.15 -9.59 12.56
N CYS A 53 8.73 -8.64 11.72
CA CYS A 53 9.59 -7.66 11.09
C CYS A 53 10.00 -6.55 12.08
N ASN A 54 11.30 -6.23 12.12
CA ASN A 54 11.83 -5.02 12.75
C ASN A 54 12.61 -4.20 11.72
N SER A 55 11.86 -3.42 10.91
CA SER A 55 12.39 -2.64 9.79
C SER A 55 13.35 -1.51 10.20
N VAL A 56 13.39 -1.15 11.49
CA VAL A 56 14.38 -0.20 12.02
C VAL A 56 15.78 -0.81 12.04
N SER A 57 15.87 -2.13 12.30
CA SER A 57 17.14 -2.83 12.44
C SER A 57 17.60 -3.47 11.13
N THR A 58 16.71 -4.12 10.39
CA THR A 58 17.03 -4.84 9.15
C THR A 58 15.88 -4.80 8.16
N PRO A 59 16.13 -4.87 6.84
CA PRO A 59 15.09 -5.04 5.84
C PRO A 59 14.27 -6.31 6.09
N CYS A 60 12.96 -6.21 5.89
CA CYS A 60 12.04 -7.34 5.97
C CYS A 60 11.63 -7.77 4.56
N LEU A 61 11.24 -9.03 4.40
CA LEU A 61 10.79 -9.59 3.15
C LEU A 61 9.49 -10.35 3.37
N PHE A 62 8.50 -10.10 2.52
CA PHE A 62 7.21 -10.78 2.53
C PHE A 62 6.88 -11.28 1.13
N ASP A 63 6.32 -12.49 1.04
CA ASP A 63 5.73 -13.00 -0.20
C ASP A 63 4.25 -12.62 -0.23
N ILE A 64 3.89 -11.55 -0.91
CA ILE A 64 2.52 -11.03 -0.97
C ILE A 64 1.51 -12.04 -1.53
N PHE A 65 1.94 -13.01 -2.34
CA PHE A 65 1.04 -14.04 -2.87
C PHE A 65 0.68 -15.08 -1.80
N SER A 66 1.64 -15.45 -0.96
CA SER A 66 1.48 -16.46 0.08
C SER A 66 1.07 -15.88 1.44
N ASP A 67 1.48 -14.64 1.71
CA ASP A 67 1.27 -13.87 2.94
C ASP A 67 0.84 -12.43 2.62
N PRO A 68 -0.42 -12.22 2.20
CA PRO A 68 -0.95 -10.90 1.87
C PRO A 68 -1.12 -9.99 3.10
N CYS A 69 -0.93 -10.52 4.30
CA CYS A 69 -1.07 -9.80 5.57
C CYS A 69 0.28 -9.39 6.18
N GLU A 70 1.39 -9.75 5.52
CA GLU A 70 2.75 -9.36 5.92
C GLU A 70 3.07 -9.77 7.37
N TYR A 71 2.61 -10.95 7.77
CA TYR A 71 2.79 -11.44 9.13
C TYR A 71 4.12 -12.15 9.34
N ASN A 72 4.72 -12.70 8.30
CA ASN A 72 5.89 -13.55 8.38
C ASN A 72 7.05 -12.95 7.60
N ASP A 73 7.98 -12.33 8.32
CA ASP A 73 9.24 -11.89 7.73
C ASP A 73 10.11 -13.10 7.36
N ILE A 74 10.39 -13.25 6.07
CA ILE A 74 11.21 -14.32 5.49
C ILE A 74 12.59 -13.84 5.04
N ALA A 75 13.00 -12.61 5.38
CA ALA A 75 14.26 -12.02 4.92
C ALA A 75 15.49 -12.88 5.22
N ASN A 76 15.56 -13.45 6.43
CA ASN A 76 16.67 -14.32 6.85
C ASN A 76 16.75 -15.63 6.05
N GLY A 77 15.62 -16.10 5.52
CA GLY A 77 15.55 -17.34 4.73
C GLY A 77 15.80 -17.15 3.24
N MET A 78 15.72 -15.91 2.72
CA MET A 78 15.87 -15.60 1.29
C MET A 78 16.79 -14.37 1.06
N PRO A 79 18.06 -14.40 1.52
CA PRO A 79 18.96 -13.26 1.44
C PRO A 79 19.26 -12.81 0.00
N GLU A 80 19.21 -13.71 -0.97
CA GLU A 80 19.40 -13.39 -2.39
C GLU A 80 18.25 -12.55 -2.96
N VAL A 81 17.02 -12.78 -2.49
CA VAL A 81 15.85 -11.96 -2.88
C VAL A 81 15.96 -10.58 -2.26
N VAL A 82 16.33 -10.50 -0.98
CA VAL A 82 16.59 -9.23 -0.29
C VAL A 82 17.64 -8.42 -1.04
N TYR A 83 18.78 -9.02 -1.40
CA TYR A 83 19.84 -8.35 -2.15
C TYR A 83 19.35 -7.81 -3.49
N ARG A 84 18.60 -8.61 -4.25
CA ARG A 84 18.05 -8.20 -5.54
C ARG A 84 17.09 -7.02 -5.41
N LEU A 85 16.25 -7.02 -4.38
CA LEU A 85 15.30 -5.91 -4.14
C LEU A 85 16.02 -4.64 -3.65
N LEU A 86 17.05 -4.77 -2.81
CA LEU A 86 17.88 -3.63 -2.40
C LEU A 86 18.62 -3.01 -3.59
N ALA A 87 19.18 -3.83 -4.50
CA ALA A 87 19.79 -3.33 -5.72
C ALA A 87 18.78 -2.59 -6.61
N ARG A 88 17.51 -3.05 -6.62
CA ARG A 88 16.43 -2.36 -7.33
C ARG A 88 16.05 -1.02 -6.67
N LEU A 89 16.07 -0.95 -5.34
CA LEU A 89 15.85 0.30 -4.60
C LEU A 89 16.96 1.32 -4.89
N GLN A 90 18.23 0.89 -4.87
CA GLN A 90 19.36 1.74 -5.22
C GLN A 90 19.22 2.32 -6.63
N HIS A 91 18.78 1.52 -7.61
CA HIS A 91 18.53 2.02 -8.96
C HIS A 91 17.44 3.11 -9.02
N TYR A 92 16.41 3.03 -8.17
CA TYR A 92 15.41 4.12 -8.10
C TYR A 92 15.99 5.35 -7.41
N GLU A 93 16.82 5.18 -6.38
CA GLU A 93 17.51 6.26 -5.68
C GLU A 93 18.39 7.10 -6.62
N GLU A 94 19.05 6.48 -7.61
CA GLU A 94 19.88 7.16 -8.62
C GLU A 94 19.14 8.26 -9.39
N THR A 95 17.81 8.17 -9.49
CA THR A 95 16.96 9.11 -10.23
C THR A 95 15.91 9.79 -9.35
N ALA A 96 15.97 9.56 -8.04
CA ALA A 96 15.01 10.13 -7.11
C ALA A 96 15.19 11.64 -7.00
N VAL A 97 14.09 12.38 -7.16
CA VAL A 97 14.06 13.81 -6.85
C VAL A 97 14.15 13.95 -5.33
N PRO A 98 14.94 14.91 -4.80
CA PRO A 98 14.99 15.16 -3.37
C PRO A 98 13.59 15.39 -2.78
N PRO A 99 13.33 14.93 -1.54
CA PRO A 99 12.09 15.24 -0.84
C PRO A 99 11.82 16.76 -0.83
N GLY A 100 10.60 17.14 -1.18
CA GLY A 100 10.17 18.54 -1.24
C GLY A 100 9.70 19.12 0.10
N ASN A 101 9.98 18.44 1.22
CA ASN A 101 9.65 18.95 2.53
C ASN A 101 10.54 20.15 2.85
N GLN A 102 9.96 21.34 2.82
CA GLN A 102 10.59 22.57 3.26
C GLN A 102 10.18 22.88 4.69
N GLU A 103 10.94 23.74 5.35
CA GLU A 103 10.54 24.31 6.64
C GLU A 103 9.20 25.04 6.48
N ALA A 104 8.44 25.09 7.57
CA ALA A 104 7.19 25.84 7.57
C ALA A 104 7.48 27.32 7.29
N ASP A 105 6.76 27.89 6.33
CA ASP A 105 6.81 29.33 6.06
C ASP A 105 6.00 30.07 7.13
N GLU A 106 6.65 30.93 7.91
CA GLU A 106 6.01 31.71 8.97
C GLU A 106 4.90 32.62 8.44
N LEU A 107 4.99 33.07 7.18
CA LEU A 107 3.96 33.91 6.54
C LEU A 107 2.68 33.13 6.23
N ALA A 108 2.75 31.79 6.21
CA ALA A 108 1.59 30.92 6.05
C ALA A 108 0.72 30.85 7.32
N ASN A 109 1.14 31.46 8.44
CA ASN A 109 0.39 31.40 9.70
C ASN A 109 -1.01 32.05 9.54
N PRO A 110 -2.12 31.32 9.74
CA PRO A 110 -3.48 31.86 9.63
C PRO A 110 -3.76 33.04 10.55
N GLU A 111 -3.05 33.17 11.68
CA GLU A 111 -3.18 34.34 12.57
C GLU A 111 -2.84 35.66 11.85
N LEU A 112 -2.00 35.61 10.81
CA LEU A 112 -1.66 36.75 9.96
C LEU A 112 -2.76 37.05 8.92
N GLN A 113 -3.75 36.17 8.77
CA GLN A 113 -4.77 36.20 7.71
C GLN A 113 -6.19 36.03 8.27
N ASN A 114 -6.54 36.78 9.32
CA ASN A 114 -7.87 36.72 9.97
C ASN A 114 -8.27 35.31 10.43
N HIS A 115 -7.29 34.51 10.88
CA HIS A 115 -7.47 33.11 11.28
C HIS A 115 -8.00 32.19 10.16
N ALA A 116 -7.71 32.51 8.89
CA ALA A 116 -8.08 31.71 7.74
C ALA A 116 -6.85 31.20 6.99
N TRP A 117 -6.94 29.98 6.46
CA TRP A 117 -5.98 29.46 5.49
C TRP A 117 -6.27 30.07 4.13
N VAL A 118 -5.38 30.93 3.67
CA VAL A 118 -5.44 31.59 2.35
C VAL A 118 -4.07 31.47 1.68
N PRO A 119 -3.99 31.58 0.35
CA PRO A 119 -2.70 31.83 -0.30
C PRO A 119 -2.02 33.02 0.38
N TRP A 120 -0.76 32.86 0.80
CA TRP A 120 0.01 33.88 1.52
C TRP A 120 1.16 34.45 0.68
N HIS A 121 1.42 33.85 -0.48
CA HIS A 121 2.28 34.38 -1.53
C HIS A 121 1.41 34.82 -2.70
N ASP A 122 1.45 36.11 -3.03
CA ASP A 122 0.66 36.73 -4.09
C ASP A 122 1.42 36.81 -5.44
N GLU A 123 2.50 36.05 -5.61
CA GLU A 123 3.28 35.94 -6.86
C GLU A 123 3.41 34.50 -7.36
#